data_AF-A0A950DVT5-F1
#
_entry.id   AF-A0A950DVT5-F1
#
_cell.length_a   1.000
_cell.length_b   1.000
_cell.length_c   1.000
_cell.angle_alpha   90.00
_cell.angle_beta   90.00
_cell.angle_gamma   90.00
#
_symmetry.space_group_name_H-M   'P 1'
#
loop_
_entity.id
_entity.type
_entity.pdbx_description
1 polymer ?
#
loop_
_entity_poly.entity_id
_entity_poly.type
_entity_poly.pdbx_seq_one_letter_code
_entity_poly.pdbx_strand_id
1 'polypeptide(L)' 'MPKFEECLQRLEDILAELERGDIPLERAVTLFEEGIKLSTACRKELEDAEGKVEILLKQNGRIQAEPFEELTSSQTTKR' A
#
# COMPACT_ATOMS: atom_id res chain seq x y z
N MET A 1 -10.99 -6.24 11.77
CA MET A 1 -9.90 -5.87 10.85
C MET A 1 -9.16 -4.72 11.48
N PRO A 2 -7.82 -4.75 11.57
CA PRO A 2 -7.05 -3.58 11.99
C PRO A 2 -7.40 -2.39 11.09
N LYS A 3 -7.41 -1.18 11.65
CA LYS A 3 -7.66 0.03 10.84
C LYS A 3 -6.50 0.24 9.87
N PHE A 4 -6.77 0.90 8.75
CA PHE A 4 -5.74 1.20 7.74
C PHE A 4 -4.51 1.89 8.37
N GLU A 5 -4.74 2.86 9.26
CA GLU A 5 -3.67 3.59 9.95
C GLU A 5 -2.82 2.67 10.84
N GLU A 6 -3.44 1.68 11.49
CA GLU A 6 -2.73 0.71 12.34
C GLU A 6 -1.86 -0.23 11.50
N CYS A 7 -2.38 -0.69 10.35
CA CYS A 7 -1.61 -1.51 9.42
C CYS A 7 -0.42 -0.76 8.84
N LEU A 8 -0.63 0.51 8.47
CA LEU A 8 0.42 1.37 7.92
C LEU A 8 1.51 1.63 8.97
N GLN A 9 1.12 1.98 10.20
CA GLN A 9 2.07 2.21 11.29
C GLN A 9 2.91 0.96 11.56
N ARG A 10 2.29 -0.22 11.58
CA ARG A 10 3.03 -1.47 11.80
C ARG A 10 4.00 -1.77 10.64
N LEU A 11 3.64 -1.42 9.41
CA LEU A 11 4.53 -1.58 8.25
C LEU A 11 5.77 -0.68 8.37
N GLU A 12 5.59 0.56 8.81
CA GLU A 12 6.68 1.50 9.10
C GLU A 12 7.60 0.98 10.20
N ASP A 13 7.03 0.44 11.29
CA ASP A 13 7.80 -0.15 12.37
C ASP A 13 8.63 -1.36 11.89
N ILE A 14 8.04 -2.21 11.05
CA ILE A 14 8.74 -3.36 10.45
C ILE A 14 9.90 -2.88 9.58
N LEU A 15 9.71 -1.84 8.76
CA LEU A 15 10.79 -1.25 7.96
C LEU A 15 11.91 -0.71 8.84
N ALA A 16 11.56 0.05 9.88
CA ALA A 16 12.54 0.57 10.84
C ALA A 16 13.29 -0.55 11.58
N GLU A 17 12.60 -1.63 11.96
CA GLU A 17 13.24 -2.83 12.51
C GLU A 17 14.24 -3.39 11.49
N LEU A 18 13.80 -3.69 10.25
CA LEU A 18 14.61 -4.27 9.17
C LEU A 18 15.85 -3.43 8.81
N GLU A 19 15.75 -2.10 8.86
CA GLU A 19 16.85 -1.18 8.55
C GLU A 19 17.92 -1.09 9.64
N ARG A 20 17.64 -1.47 10.90
CA ARG A 20 18.64 -1.45 11.97
C ARG A 20 19.79 -2.44 11.74
N GLY A 21 19.59 -3.47 10.90
CA GLY A 21 20.64 -4.39 10.45
C GLY A 21 21.22 -5.33 11.51
N ASP A 22 20.79 -5.24 12.77
CA ASP A 22 21.24 -6.04 13.92
C ASP A 22 20.28 -7.20 14.24
N ILE A 23 19.48 -7.64 13.27
CA ILE A 23 18.38 -8.58 13.46
C ILE A 23 18.80 -9.99 13.03
N PRO A 24 18.49 -11.04 13.83
CA PRO A 24 18.66 -12.43 13.40
C PRO A 24 17.86 -12.75 12.13
N LEU A 25 18.40 -13.64 11.30
CA LEU A 25 17.81 -14.02 10.02
C LEU A 25 16.37 -14.54 10.17
N GLU A 26 16.13 -15.39 11.17
CA GLU A 26 14.81 -15.98 11.44
C GLU A 26 13.77 -14.89 11.76
N ARG A 27 14.19 -13.86 12.49
CA ARG A 27 13.35 -12.72 12.81
C ARG A 27 13.13 -11.84 11.58
N ALA A 28 14.15 -11.61 10.75
CA ALA A 28 14.00 -10.86 9.50
C ALA A 28 13.00 -11.52 8.54
N VAL A 29 13.04 -12.86 8.40
CA VAL A 29 12.07 -13.63 7.61
C VAL A 29 10.66 -13.47 8.17
N THR A 30 10.50 -13.57 9.49
CA THR A 30 9.20 -13.40 10.15
C THR A 30 8.62 -12.00 9.92
N LEU A 31 9.46 -10.96 10.08
CA LEU A 31 9.08 -9.57 9.83
C LEU A 31 8.70 -9.32 8.37
N PHE A 32 9.41 -9.93 7.44
CA PHE A 32 9.10 -9.83 6.01
C PHE A 32 7.75 -10.46 5.69
N GLU A 33 7.46 -11.66 6.20
CA GLU A 33 6.15 -12.31 6.02
C GLU A 33 5.00 -11.49 6.62
N GLU A 34 5.23 -10.87 7.78
CA GLU A 34 4.29 -9.96 8.40
C GLU A 34 4.04 -8.73 7.51
N GLY A 35 5.12 -8.11 7.00
CA GLY A 35 5.04 -6.96 6.10
C GLY A 35 4.25 -7.22 4.82
N ILE A 36 4.43 -8.40 4.21
CA ILE A 36 3.65 -8.80 3.01
C ILE A 36 2.15 -8.91 3.32
N LYS A 37 1.79 -9.49 4.47
CA LYS A 37 0.38 -9.61 4.90
C LYS A 37 -0.24 -8.24 5.14
N LEU A 38 0.48 -7.35 5.82
CA LEU A 38 0.03 -5.99 6.10
C LEU A 38 -0.13 -5.15 4.82
N SER A 39 0.86 -5.21 3.92
CA SER A 39 0.79 -4.52 2.62
C SER A 39 -0.42 -4.96 1.80
N THR A 40 -0.68 -6.28 1.76
CA THR A 40 -1.85 -6.83 1.07
C THR A 40 -3.16 -6.34 1.71
N ALA A 41 -3.22 -6.27 3.04
CA ALA A 41 -4.39 -5.77 3.76
C ALA A 41 -4.64 -4.28 3.50
N CYS A 42 -3.58 -3.44 3.53
CA CYS A 42 -3.68 -2.02 3.20
C CYS A 42 -4.19 -1.80 1.78
N ARG A 43 -3.65 -2.52 0.80
CA ARG A 43 -4.08 -2.42 -0.60
C ARG A 43 -5.57 -2.75 -0.74
N LYS A 44 -6.02 -3.83 -0.10
CA LYS A 44 -7.43 -4.23 -0.14
C LYS A 44 -8.35 -3.15 0.45
N GLU A 45 -7.98 -2.56 1.58
CA GLU A 45 -8.79 -1.50 2.19
C GLU A 45 -8.88 -0.25 1.29
N LEU A 46 -7.79 0.09 0.59
CA LEU A 46 -7.77 1.17 -0.39
C LEU A 46 -8.65 0.85 -1.61
N GLU A 47 -8.57 -0.36 -2.16
CA GLU A 47 -9.43 -0.83 -3.26
C GLU A 47 -10.92 -0.75 -2.86
N ASP A 48 -11.26 -1.19 -1.65
CA ASP A 48 -12.62 -1.14 -1.11
C ASP A 48 -13.11 0.31 -0.92
N ALA A 49 -12.22 1.22 -0.51
CA ALA A 49 -12.53 2.65 -0.37
C ALA A 49 -12.73 3.33 -1.74
N GLU A 50 -11.87 3.04 -2.71
CA GLU A 50 -11.97 3.54 -4.08
C GLU A 50 -13.29 3.11 -4.73
N GLY A 51 -13.65 1.82 -4.60
CA GLY A 51 -14.91 1.30 -5.11
C GLY A 51 -16.14 1.99 -4.51
N LYS A 52 -16.11 2.32 -3.21
CA LYS A 52 -17.18 3.10 -2.56
C LYS A 52 -17.28 4.51 -3.13
N VAL A 53 -16.15 5.19 -3.34
CA VAL A 53 -16.11 6.52 -3.95
C VAL A 53 -16.67 6.47 -5.37
N GLU A 54 -16.27 5.49 -6.18
CA GLU A 54 -16.75 5.33 -7.55
C GLU A 54 -18.27 5.13 -7.61
N ILE A 55 -18.84 4.31 -6.70
CA ILE A 55 -20.28 4.12 -6.59
C ILE A 55 -20.99 5.43 -6.24
N LEU A 56 -20.48 6.20 -5.28
CA LEU A 56 -21.07 7.49 -4.88
C LEU A 56 -21.01 8.52 -6.02
N LEU A 57 -19.91 8.57 -6.77
CA LEU A 57 -19.77 9.44 -7.95
C LEU A 57 -20.74 9.05 -9.07
N LYS A 58 -20.92 7.75 -9.33
CA LYS A 58 -21.90 7.23 -10.30
C LYS A 58 -23.34 7.58 -9.89
N GLN A 59 -23.67 7.52 -8.61
CA GLN A 59 -25.01 7.86 -8.09
C GLN A 59 -25.34 9.36 -8.21
N ASN A 60 -24.34 10.25 -8.15
CA ASN A 60 -24.51 11.69 -8.30
C ASN A 60 -24.47 12.20 -9.76
N GLY A 61 -24.45 11.29 -10.74
CA GLY A 61 -24.83 11.56 -12.13
C GLY A 61 -23.80 12.30 -13.00
N ARG A 62 -22.62 12.68 -12.49
CA ARG A 62 -21.52 13.22 -13.31
C ARG A 62 -20.16 12.90 -12.67
N ILE A 63 -19.38 12.02 -13.30
CA ILE A 63 -17.92 12.08 -13.56
C ILE A 63 -17.42 10.68 -13.95
N GLN A 64 -16.57 10.61 -14.99
CA GLN A 64 -15.84 9.41 -15.42
C GLN A 64 -14.59 9.24 -14.56
N ALA A 65 -14.37 8.06 -14.00
CA ALA A 65 -13.10 7.71 -13.37
C ALA A 65 -12.07 7.45 -14.47
N GLU A 66 -11.02 8.27 -14.52
CA GLU A 66 -9.82 7.99 -15.31
C GLU A 66 -8.89 7.12 -14.45
N PRO A 67 -8.27 6.06 -15.01
CA PRO A 67 -7.27 5.27 -14.31
C PRO A 67 -6.17 6.18 -13.76
N PHE A 68 -5.77 5.97 -12.50
CA PHE A 68 -4.57 6.61 -11.98
C PHE A 68 -3.36 6.02 -12.71
N GLU A 69 -2.77 6.78 -13.64
CA GLU A 69 -1.49 6.41 -14.24
C GLU A 69 -0.43 6.40 -13.13
N GLU A 70 0.16 5.22 -12.86
CA GLU A 70 1.39 5.14 -12.10
C GLU A 70 2.40 6.09 -12.75
N LEU A 71 2.78 7.14 -12.01
CA LEU A 71 3.96 7.94 -12.31
C LEU A 71 5.19 7.04 -12.18
N THR A 72 5.45 6.22 -13.21
CA THR A 72 6.75 5.61 -13.40
C THR A 72 7.73 6.77 -13.54
N SER A 73 8.61 6.92 -12.56
CA SER A 73 9.62 7.97 -12.52
C SER A 73 10.35 8.03 -13.87
N SER A 74 10.23 9.17 -14.54
CA SER A 74 10.60 9.36 -15.93
C SER A 74 12.12 9.27 -16.21
N GLN A 75 12.45 8.99 -17.49
CA GLN A 75 13.67 9.33 -18.25
C GLN A 75 14.86 8.34 -18.26
N THR A 76 15.06 7.67 -19.40
CA THR A 76 16.27 7.84 -20.23
C THR A 76 15.95 7.52 -21.70
N THR A 77 15.60 8.55 -22.47
CA THR A 77 15.71 8.53 -23.94
C THR A 77 16.74 9.58 -24.33
N LYS A 78 17.94 9.17 -24.78
CA LYS A 78 18.73 9.76 -25.90
C LYS A 78 20.19 9.26 -25.88
N ARG A 79 20.50 8.30 -26.75
CA ARG A 79 21.45 8.48 -27.86
C ARG A 79 21.21 7.44 -28.93
#